data_AF-A0A8H3IPU4-F1
#
_entry.id   AF-A0A8H3IPU4-F1
#
_cell.length_a   1.000
_cell.length_b   1.000
_cell.length_c   1.000
_cell.angle_alpha   90.00
_cell.angle_beta   90.00
_cell.angle_gamma   90.00
#
_symmetry.space_group_name_H-M   'P 1'
#
loop_
_entity.id
_entity.type
_entity.pdbx_description
1 polymer ?
#
loop_
_entity_poly.entity_id
_entity_poly.type
_entity_poly.pdbx_seq_one_letter_code
_entity_poly.pdbx_strand_id
1 'polypeptide(L)'
;MADVNATASPITGPLIHYLRVTTSNKSFLQISQSSGIPLTDIQFLASHLIYWRRARAIPPLHQRDVYIVSPNVDMRNLATASQKFAKAFPALPPLPKILNLLSFTPRPYSVLIPSKDHKPTYMDILAWLMRGGWVTQLRTFAWVRVPAHIKEAVAKETAINASRGIKSSETESTHDIDTDTDTSSTRSTTLSVPRSQTSSNSPSPTSTSRATLPIPQPKTPHTPSLISDPRLASALPSRYLSAISTHIVNIQGLESQSAWDKCLKYFDGHHAIETIPVREGWKRKRVADLISGWEELGVLVKGRHW
;
A
#
# COMPACT_ATOMS: atom_id res chain seq x y z
N MET A 1 -19.87 19.20 -26.57
CA MET A 1 -20.85 18.13 -26.84
C MET A 1 -21.20 18.04 -28.34
N ALA A 2 -20.26 18.31 -29.26
CA ALA A 2 -20.58 18.37 -30.69
C ALA A 2 -20.26 17.07 -31.46
N ASP A 3 -19.17 16.36 -31.13
CA ASP A 3 -18.73 15.23 -31.98
C ASP A 3 -18.97 13.86 -31.33
N VAL A 4 -20.24 13.48 -31.19
CA VAL A 4 -20.65 12.07 -30.95
C VAL A 4 -21.68 11.60 -31.98
N ASN A 5 -22.22 12.50 -32.82
CA ASN A 5 -23.38 12.19 -33.67
C ASN A 5 -23.04 11.64 -35.07
N ALA A 6 -21.76 11.52 -35.46
CA ALA A 6 -21.41 11.27 -36.87
C ALA A 6 -21.22 9.80 -37.29
N THR A 7 -21.30 8.83 -36.37
CA THR A 7 -21.31 7.40 -36.73
C THR A 7 -22.26 6.65 -35.79
N ALA A 8 -23.46 6.35 -36.26
CA ALA A 8 -24.43 5.53 -35.52
C ALA A 8 -23.95 4.07 -35.45
N SER A 9 -22.91 3.83 -34.64
CA SER A 9 -22.50 2.50 -34.24
C SER A 9 -23.57 1.96 -33.26
N PRO A 10 -23.91 0.66 -33.29
CA PRO A 10 -24.93 0.04 -32.42
C PRO A 10 -24.72 0.29 -30.92
N ILE A 11 -23.51 0.70 -30.53
CA ILE A 11 -23.15 1.09 -29.16
C ILE A 11 -23.73 2.44 -28.69
N THR A 12 -24.20 3.29 -29.62
CA THR A 12 -24.54 4.70 -29.32
C THR A 12 -25.73 4.83 -28.35
N GLY A 13 -26.78 4.03 -28.53
CA GLY A 13 -27.96 4.05 -27.66
C GLY A 13 -27.66 3.65 -26.21
N PRO A 14 -27.09 2.44 -25.97
CA PRO A 14 -26.66 2.00 -24.65
C PRO A 14 -25.67 2.98 -23.99
N LEU A 15 -24.76 3.56 -24.78
CA LEU A 15 -23.80 4.55 -24.29
C LEU A 15 -24.49 5.83 -23.79
N ILE A 16 -25.46 6.38 -24.54
CA ILE A 16 -26.20 7.57 -24.12
C ILE A 16 -26.98 7.30 -22.83
N HIS A 17 -27.63 6.14 -22.74
CA HIS A 17 -28.32 5.74 -21.51
C HIS A 17 -27.35 5.65 -20.33
N TYR A 18 -26.22 4.96 -20.51
CA TYR A 18 -25.16 4.86 -19.51
C TYR A 18 -24.64 6.23 -19.05
N LEU A 19 -24.36 7.15 -19.99
CA LEU A 19 -23.88 8.50 -19.67
C LEU A 19 -24.89 9.32 -18.87
N ARG A 20 -26.20 9.11 -19.09
CA ARG A 20 -27.27 9.82 -18.37
C ARG A 20 -27.41 9.35 -16.92
N VAL A 21 -27.21 8.05 -16.67
CA VAL A 21 -27.36 7.46 -15.32
C VAL A 21 -26.07 7.47 -14.50
N THR A 22 -24.92 7.71 -15.15
CA THR A 22 -23.61 7.74 -14.49
C THR A 22 -23.49 8.94 -13.56
N THR A 23 -23.08 8.67 -12.32
CA THR A 23 -22.85 9.68 -11.28
C THR A 23 -21.49 9.46 -10.63
N SER A 24 -20.81 10.53 -10.26
CA SER A 24 -19.43 10.48 -9.74
C SER A 24 -19.31 9.90 -8.32
N ASN A 25 -20.43 9.74 -7.62
CA ASN A 25 -20.51 9.24 -6.24
C ASN A 25 -20.92 7.76 -6.14
N LYS A 26 -21.16 7.07 -7.27
CA LYS A 26 -21.54 5.65 -7.31
C LYS A 26 -20.45 4.81 -7.99
N SER A 27 -20.30 3.57 -7.51
CA SER A 27 -19.49 2.54 -8.17
C SER A 27 -20.23 1.97 -9.39
N PHE A 28 -19.50 1.32 -10.30
CA PHE A 28 -20.11 0.62 -11.44
C PHE A 28 -21.14 -0.43 -11.01
N LEU A 29 -20.89 -1.14 -9.90
CA LEU A 29 -21.85 -2.09 -9.34
C LEU A 29 -23.15 -1.40 -8.90
N GLN A 30 -23.05 -0.28 -8.20
CA GLN A 30 -24.22 0.49 -7.78
C GLN A 30 -24.98 1.09 -8.95
N ILE A 31 -24.27 1.55 -10.00
CA ILE A 31 -24.89 2.03 -11.23
C ILE A 31 -25.67 0.89 -11.87
N SER A 32 -25.03 -0.28 -12.06
CA SER A 32 -25.66 -1.49 -12.61
C SER A 32 -26.97 -1.85 -11.89
N GLN A 33 -26.92 -1.91 -10.56
CA GLN A 33 -28.09 -2.20 -9.73
C GLN A 33 -29.20 -1.16 -9.86
N SER A 34 -28.85 0.13 -9.98
CA SER A 34 -29.84 1.22 -10.03
C SER A 34 -30.42 1.49 -11.42
N SER A 35 -29.67 1.18 -12.48
CA SER A 35 -30.06 1.48 -13.87
C SER A 35 -30.47 0.26 -14.68
N GLY A 36 -30.34 -0.96 -14.12
CA GLY A 36 -30.64 -2.21 -14.82
C GLY A 36 -29.66 -2.56 -15.95
N ILE A 37 -28.55 -1.84 -16.09
CA ILE A 37 -27.52 -2.14 -17.10
C ILE A 37 -26.59 -3.19 -16.49
N PRO A 38 -26.31 -4.33 -17.16
CA PRO A 38 -25.36 -5.32 -16.66
C PRO A 38 -23.99 -4.72 -16.33
N LEU A 39 -23.33 -5.24 -15.28
CA LEU A 39 -22.01 -4.76 -14.87
C LEU A 39 -20.97 -4.92 -15.98
N THR A 40 -21.03 -6.02 -16.72
CA THR A 40 -20.16 -6.32 -17.87
C THR A 40 -20.27 -5.24 -18.95
N ASP A 41 -21.49 -4.79 -19.23
CA ASP A 41 -21.75 -3.78 -20.26
C ASP A 41 -21.26 -2.41 -19.81
N ILE A 42 -21.47 -2.06 -18.53
CA ILE A 42 -20.89 -0.85 -17.94
C ILE A 42 -19.37 -0.88 -18.03
N GLN A 43 -18.73 -2.00 -17.69
CA GLN A 43 -17.28 -2.15 -17.78
C GLN A 43 -16.79 -2.01 -19.22
N PHE A 44 -17.50 -2.60 -20.19
CA PHE A 44 -17.18 -2.49 -21.61
C PHE A 44 -17.30 -1.04 -22.11
N LEU A 45 -18.43 -0.38 -21.86
CA LEU A 45 -18.69 1.01 -22.26
C LEU A 45 -17.69 1.97 -21.61
N ALA A 46 -17.41 1.80 -20.31
CA ALA A 46 -16.44 2.62 -19.59
C ALA A 46 -15.02 2.42 -20.13
N SER A 47 -14.61 1.17 -20.37
CA SER A 47 -13.29 0.84 -20.93
C SER A 47 -13.12 1.45 -22.32
N HIS A 48 -14.16 1.41 -23.14
CA HIS A 48 -14.16 2.06 -24.45
C HIS A 48 -13.94 3.58 -24.33
N LEU A 49 -14.69 4.27 -23.46
CA LEU A 49 -14.51 5.71 -23.23
C LEU A 49 -13.09 6.05 -22.71
N ILE A 50 -12.52 5.21 -21.85
CA ILE A 50 -11.18 5.40 -21.30
C ILE A 50 -10.12 5.19 -22.37
N TYR A 51 -10.24 4.13 -23.17
CA TYR A 51 -9.33 3.82 -24.27
C TYR A 51 -9.20 5.00 -25.24
N TRP A 52 -10.34 5.62 -25.59
CA TRP A 52 -10.38 6.81 -26.45
C TRP A 52 -10.11 8.13 -25.73
N ARG A 53 -9.68 8.11 -24.46
CA ARG A 53 -9.41 9.30 -23.63
C ARG A 53 -10.60 10.26 -23.50
N ARG A 54 -11.82 9.72 -23.62
CA ARG A 54 -13.09 10.46 -23.45
C ARG A 54 -13.57 10.47 -21.99
N ALA A 55 -13.07 9.56 -21.17
CA ALA A 55 -13.36 9.49 -19.74
C ALA A 55 -12.14 9.07 -18.92
N ARG A 56 -12.16 9.38 -17.62
CA ARG A 56 -11.19 8.89 -16.63
C ARG A 56 -11.93 8.13 -15.55
N ALA A 57 -11.54 6.88 -15.30
CA ALA A 57 -12.05 6.14 -14.15
C ALA A 57 -11.56 6.81 -12.86
N ILE A 58 -12.50 7.15 -11.98
CA ILE A 58 -12.22 7.64 -10.64
C ILE A 58 -13.00 6.78 -9.64
N PRO A 59 -12.44 6.52 -8.45
CA PRO A 59 -13.23 5.91 -7.40
C PRO A 59 -14.40 6.80 -6.98
N PRO A 60 -15.51 6.22 -6.47
CA PRO A 60 -16.70 6.97 -6.12
C PRO A 60 -16.38 8.08 -5.11
N LEU A 61 -16.75 9.31 -5.45
CA LEU A 61 -16.49 10.47 -4.62
C LEU A 61 -17.32 10.40 -3.33
N HIS A 62 -16.66 10.68 -2.22
CA HIS A 62 -17.29 10.65 -0.91
C HIS A 62 -16.93 11.87 -0.06
N GLN A 63 -17.93 12.40 0.68
CA GLN A 63 -17.78 13.60 1.51
C GLN A 63 -16.77 13.44 2.67
N ARG A 64 -16.53 12.21 3.14
CA ARG A 64 -15.61 11.95 4.25
C ARG A 64 -14.16 11.84 3.80
N ASP A 65 -13.94 11.75 2.49
CA ASP A 65 -12.61 11.64 1.94
C ASP A 65 -11.96 13.03 1.91
N VAL A 66 -10.63 13.04 1.90
CA VAL A 66 -9.83 14.27 1.90
C VAL A 66 -9.44 14.58 0.47
N TYR A 67 -9.64 15.82 0.05
CA TYR A 67 -9.29 16.29 -1.27
C TYR A 67 -8.43 17.54 -1.13
N ILE A 68 -7.46 17.67 -2.02
CA ILE A 68 -6.50 18.77 -2.06
C ILE A 68 -6.48 19.36 -3.46
N VAL A 69 -6.09 20.63 -3.57
CA VAL A 69 -5.75 21.20 -4.87
C VAL A 69 -4.66 20.35 -5.50
N SER A 70 -4.88 19.91 -6.74
CA SER A 70 -3.95 19.01 -7.40
C SER A 70 -2.60 19.72 -7.59
N PRO A 71 -1.48 19.10 -7.20
CA PRO A 71 -0.16 19.72 -7.40
C PRO A 71 0.22 19.92 -8.87
N ASN A 72 -0.50 19.23 -9.77
CA ASN A 72 -0.32 19.34 -11.22
C ASN A 72 -1.29 20.32 -11.88
N VAL A 73 -1.95 21.21 -11.11
CA VAL A 73 -2.91 22.17 -11.65
C VAL A 73 -2.21 23.22 -12.51
N ASP A 74 -2.70 23.39 -13.74
CA ASP A 74 -2.30 24.50 -14.59
C ASP A 74 -3.11 25.76 -14.26
N MET A 75 -2.53 26.62 -13.42
CA MET A 75 -3.14 27.89 -13.00
C MET A 75 -3.35 28.87 -14.14
N ARG A 76 -2.68 28.71 -15.30
CA ARG A 76 -2.88 29.58 -16.47
C ARG A 76 -4.30 29.47 -17.03
N ASN A 77 -4.94 28.31 -16.84
CA ASN A 77 -6.30 28.06 -17.29
C ASN A 77 -7.37 28.54 -16.29
N LEU A 78 -6.98 29.11 -15.16
CA LEU A 78 -7.90 29.47 -14.07
C LEU A 78 -8.95 30.49 -14.51
N ALA A 79 -8.61 31.48 -15.34
CA ALA A 79 -9.55 32.47 -15.82
C ALA A 79 -10.67 31.84 -16.67
N THR A 80 -10.29 31.04 -17.68
CA THR A 80 -11.21 30.30 -18.54
C THR A 80 -12.06 29.31 -17.73
N ALA A 81 -11.45 28.62 -16.77
CA ALA A 81 -12.15 27.69 -15.90
C ALA A 81 -13.13 28.39 -14.95
N SER A 82 -12.78 29.57 -14.43
CA SER A 82 -13.64 30.38 -13.57
C SER A 82 -14.90 30.82 -14.31
N GLN A 83 -14.79 31.20 -15.59
CA GLN A 83 -15.96 31.52 -16.42
C GLN A 83 -16.86 30.30 -16.64
N LYS A 84 -16.27 29.12 -16.96
CA LYS A 84 -17.03 27.87 -17.11
C LYS A 84 -17.70 27.45 -15.79
N PHE A 85 -17.00 27.62 -14.69
CA PHE A 85 -17.51 27.34 -13.35
C PHE A 85 -18.69 28.24 -12.99
N ALA A 86 -18.57 29.56 -13.20
CA ALA A 86 -19.64 30.52 -12.94
C ALA A 86 -20.90 30.23 -13.77
N LYS A 87 -20.74 29.77 -15.03
CA LYS A 87 -21.86 29.33 -15.86
C LYS A 87 -22.54 28.06 -15.33
N ALA A 88 -21.75 27.10 -14.84
CA ALA A 88 -22.28 25.84 -14.30
C ALA A 88 -22.91 26.02 -12.90
N PHE A 89 -22.42 26.97 -12.12
CA PHE A 89 -22.77 27.18 -10.72
C PHE A 89 -22.96 28.67 -10.38
N PRO A 90 -24.04 29.33 -10.85
CA PRO A 90 -24.17 30.78 -10.77
C PRO A 90 -24.36 31.33 -9.34
N ALA A 91 -24.99 30.55 -8.45
CA ALA A 91 -25.33 30.96 -7.09
C ALA A 91 -24.28 30.54 -6.04
N LEU A 92 -23.09 30.11 -6.47
CA LEU A 92 -22.07 29.53 -5.60
C LEU A 92 -20.81 30.41 -5.50
N PRO A 93 -19.97 30.20 -4.48
CA PRO A 93 -18.69 30.88 -4.36
C PRO A 93 -17.84 30.71 -5.64
N PRO A 94 -17.08 31.74 -6.05
CA PRO A 94 -16.28 31.66 -7.26
C PRO A 94 -15.18 30.60 -7.12
N LEU A 95 -14.77 30.00 -8.24
CA LEU A 95 -13.78 28.91 -8.29
C LEU A 95 -12.51 29.20 -7.46
N PRO A 96 -11.86 30.37 -7.54
CA PRO A 96 -10.67 30.66 -6.74
C PRO A 96 -10.91 30.59 -5.23
N LYS A 97 -12.11 30.97 -4.76
CA LYS A 97 -12.46 30.90 -3.33
C LYS A 97 -12.59 29.44 -2.88
N ILE A 98 -13.16 28.58 -3.71
CA ILE A 98 -13.27 27.13 -3.43
C ILE A 98 -11.88 26.48 -3.42
N LEU A 99 -11.01 26.81 -4.38
CA LEU A 99 -9.64 26.32 -4.40
C LEU A 99 -8.86 26.77 -3.16
N ASN A 100 -9.00 28.04 -2.76
CA ASN A 100 -8.37 28.55 -1.55
C ASN A 100 -8.81 27.77 -0.30
N LEU A 101 -10.11 27.45 -0.18
CA LEU A 101 -10.62 26.61 0.91
C LEU A 101 -10.02 25.20 0.94
N LEU A 102 -9.68 24.65 -0.22
CA LEU A 102 -9.06 23.32 -0.37
C LEU A 102 -7.53 23.34 -0.21
N SER A 103 -6.90 24.52 -0.32
CA SER A 103 -5.44 24.69 -0.18
C SER A 103 -4.97 24.72 1.27
N PHE A 104 -5.87 24.82 2.24
CA PHE A 104 -5.54 24.77 3.67
C PHE A 104 -5.17 23.35 4.12
N THR A 105 -5.01 23.17 5.43
CA THR A 105 -4.68 21.87 6.01
C THR A 105 -5.68 20.80 5.53
N PRO A 106 -5.20 19.63 5.03
CA PRO A 106 -6.08 18.63 4.42
C PRO A 106 -7.14 18.13 5.41
N ARG A 107 -8.41 18.34 5.06
CA ARG A 107 -9.59 18.00 5.88
C ARG A 107 -10.61 17.22 5.08
N PRO A 108 -11.49 16.44 5.74
CA PRO A 108 -12.62 15.81 5.07
C PRO A 108 -13.46 16.83 4.31
N TYR A 109 -13.86 16.51 3.09
CA TYR A 109 -14.64 17.43 2.23
C TYR A 109 -15.93 17.92 2.89
N SER A 110 -16.51 17.11 3.78
CA SER A 110 -17.72 17.44 4.53
C SER A 110 -17.61 18.72 5.36
N VAL A 111 -16.40 19.12 5.75
CA VAL A 111 -16.17 20.37 6.51
C VAL A 111 -16.43 21.61 5.64
N LEU A 112 -16.28 21.49 4.32
CA LEU A 112 -16.55 22.57 3.38
C LEU A 112 -18.05 22.74 3.08
N ILE A 113 -18.87 21.75 3.42
CA ILE A 113 -20.30 21.75 3.11
C ILE A 113 -21.04 22.52 4.21
N PRO A 114 -21.67 23.68 3.90
CA PRO A 114 -22.27 24.53 4.94
C PRO A 114 -23.46 23.90 5.66
N SER A 115 -24.30 23.16 4.93
CA SER A 115 -25.44 22.45 5.51
C SER A 115 -25.75 21.16 4.73
N LYS A 116 -26.59 20.30 5.32
CA LYS A 116 -27.01 19.03 4.70
C LYS A 116 -27.67 19.24 3.33
N ASP A 117 -28.40 20.33 3.16
CA ASP A 117 -29.12 20.65 1.92
C ASP A 117 -28.17 21.04 0.78
N HIS A 118 -27.00 21.60 1.13
CA HIS A 118 -25.96 21.94 0.17
C HIS A 118 -25.15 20.73 -0.30
N LYS A 119 -25.31 19.57 0.35
CA LYS A 119 -24.50 18.38 0.06
C LYS A 119 -24.53 17.97 -1.41
N PRO A 120 -25.69 17.83 -2.10
CA PRO A 120 -25.71 17.42 -3.50
C PRO A 120 -24.91 18.38 -4.38
N THR A 121 -25.16 19.68 -4.23
CA THR A 121 -24.48 20.73 -5.00
C THR A 121 -22.97 20.75 -4.76
N TYR A 122 -22.52 20.59 -3.52
CA TYR A 122 -21.08 20.54 -3.20
C TYR A 122 -20.42 19.26 -3.74
N MET A 123 -21.14 18.14 -3.83
CA MET A 123 -20.62 16.94 -4.49
C MET A 123 -20.53 17.13 -6.02
N ASP A 124 -21.43 17.90 -6.63
CA ASP A 124 -21.36 18.25 -8.05
C ASP A 124 -20.18 19.19 -8.35
N ILE A 125 -19.90 20.16 -7.45
CA ILE A 125 -18.68 20.98 -7.48
C ILE A 125 -17.45 20.08 -7.44
N LEU A 126 -17.39 19.15 -6.48
CA LEU A 126 -16.26 18.23 -6.35
C LEU A 126 -16.06 17.39 -7.62
N ALA A 127 -17.15 16.89 -8.19
CA ALA A 127 -17.13 16.15 -9.44
C ALA A 127 -16.64 17.00 -10.62
N TRP A 128 -17.02 18.27 -10.68
CA TRP A 128 -16.53 19.21 -11.68
C TRP A 128 -15.02 19.46 -11.52
N LEU A 129 -14.56 19.71 -10.28
CA LEU A 129 -13.15 19.95 -9.97
C LEU A 129 -12.28 18.73 -10.29
N MET A 130 -12.72 17.54 -9.89
CA MET A 130 -12.04 16.27 -10.19
C MET A 130 -11.95 16.04 -11.70
N ARG A 131 -13.03 16.28 -12.46
CA ARG A 131 -13.04 16.15 -13.94
C ARG A 131 -12.08 17.12 -14.62
N GLY A 132 -12.00 18.36 -14.14
CA GLY A 132 -11.10 19.37 -14.66
C GLY A 132 -9.64 19.23 -14.21
N GLY A 133 -9.33 18.26 -13.34
CA GLY A 133 -7.97 18.09 -12.79
C GLY A 133 -7.56 19.15 -11.78
N TRP A 134 -8.49 19.96 -11.29
CA TRP A 134 -8.27 21.01 -10.28
C TRP A 134 -7.96 20.45 -8.90
N VAL A 135 -8.51 19.28 -8.61
CA VAL A 135 -8.46 18.63 -7.31
C VAL A 135 -8.09 17.18 -7.51
N THR A 136 -7.36 16.63 -6.53
CA THR A 136 -7.11 15.20 -6.41
C THR A 136 -7.49 14.71 -5.02
N GLN A 137 -7.74 13.42 -4.90
CA GLN A 137 -8.02 12.79 -3.60
C GLN A 137 -6.71 12.49 -2.89
N LEU A 138 -6.56 13.00 -1.68
CA LEU A 138 -5.46 12.61 -0.81
C LEU A 138 -5.81 11.27 -0.15
N ARG A 139 -4.98 10.26 -0.39
CA ARG A 139 -5.19 8.88 0.08
C ARG A 139 -4.20 8.52 1.16
N THR A 140 -4.59 7.57 2.00
CA THR A 140 -3.74 7.08 3.06
C THR A 140 -3.27 5.67 2.73
N PHE A 141 -1.97 5.47 2.73
CA PHE A 141 -1.31 4.20 2.53
C PHE A 141 -0.70 3.76 3.85
N ALA A 142 -0.60 2.45 4.05
CA ALA A 142 -0.07 1.89 5.26
C ALA A 142 1.00 0.84 4.97
N TRP A 143 1.92 0.68 5.91
CA TRP A 143 2.99 -0.30 5.89
C TRP A 143 3.10 -0.97 7.24
N VAL A 144 3.50 -2.25 7.22
CA VAL A 144 3.78 -2.99 8.44
C VAL A 144 5.11 -2.53 9.01
N ARG A 145 5.09 -2.04 10.24
CA ARG A 145 6.26 -1.71 11.04
C ARG A 145 6.54 -2.85 11.99
N VAL A 146 7.79 -3.26 12.10
CA VAL A 146 8.25 -4.24 13.09
C VAL A 146 8.88 -3.48 14.26
N PRO A 147 8.23 -3.43 15.44
CA PRO A 147 8.81 -2.84 16.64
C PRO A 147 10.07 -3.56 17.10
N ALA A 148 10.95 -2.85 17.82
CA ALA A 148 12.20 -3.43 18.36
C ALA A 148 11.94 -4.62 19.29
N HIS A 149 10.93 -4.53 20.17
CA HIS A 149 10.59 -5.62 21.09
C HIS A 149 10.19 -6.91 20.36
N ILE A 150 9.53 -6.81 19.19
CA ILE A 150 9.21 -7.97 18.35
C ILE A 150 10.48 -8.56 17.74
N LYS A 151 11.40 -7.71 17.25
CA LYS A 151 12.68 -8.19 16.70
C LYS A 151 13.49 -8.94 17.74
N GLU A 152 13.56 -8.40 18.96
CA GLU A 152 14.26 -9.01 20.07
C GLU A 152 13.62 -10.34 20.49
N ALA A 153 12.29 -10.41 20.54
CA ALA A 153 11.57 -11.65 20.84
C ALA A 153 11.88 -12.76 19.81
N VAL A 154 11.81 -12.43 18.51
CA VAL A 154 12.15 -13.37 17.44
C VAL A 154 13.63 -13.77 17.48
N ALA A 155 14.54 -12.83 17.77
CA ALA A 155 15.97 -13.14 17.90
C ALA A 155 16.25 -14.09 19.07
N LYS A 156 15.60 -13.88 20.22
CA LYS A 156 15.71 -14.80 21.38
C LYS A 156 15.18 -16.19 21.03
N GLU A 157 14.04 -16.28 20.36
CA GLU A 157 13.47 -17.55 19.92
C GLU A 157 14.38 -18.27 18.90
N THR A 158 14.95 -17.55 17.92
CA THR A 158 15.92 -18.14 16.98
C THR A 158 17.13 -18.74 17.71
N ALA A 159 17.67 -18.03 18.71
CA ALA A 159 18.84 -18.48 19.46
C ALA A 159 18.53 -19.71 20.31
N ILE A 160 17.36 -19.73 20.96
CA ILE A 160 16.89 -20.89 21.74
C ILE A 160 16.73 -22.11 20.84
N ASN A 161 16.07 -21.97 19.68
CA ASN A 161 15.85 -23.09 18.77
C ASN A 161 17.16 -23.60 18.15
N ALA A 162 18.12 -22.72 17.87
CA ALA A 162 19.46 -23.13 17.44
C ALA A 162 20.18 -23.94 18.53
N SER A 163 20.10 -23.52 19.80
CA SER A 163 20.71 -24.26 20.92
C SER A 163 20.06 -25.62 21.18
N ARG A 164 18.76 -25.78 20.87
CA ARG A 164 18.04 -27.06 20.97
C ARG A 164 18.37 -28.03 19.85
N GLY A 165 18.54 -27.54 18.62
CA GLY A 165 18.92 -28.37 17.47
C GLY A 165 20.33 -28.99 17.58
N ILE A 166 21.25 -28.33 18.28
CA ILE A 166 22.60 -28.86 18.55
C ILE A 166 22.54 -29.99 19.59
N LYS A 167 21.73 -29.85 20.64
CA LYS A 167 21.58 -30.88 21.69
C LYS A 167 20.87 -32.15 21.24
N SER A 168 20.06 -32.11 20.18
CA SER A 168 19.44 -33.32 19.60
C SER A 168 20.38 -34.12 18.71
N SER A 169 21.55 -33.59 18.33
CA SER A 169 22.52 -34.28 17.48
C SER A 169 23.63 -35.00 18.25
N GLU A 170 23.76 -34.78 19.57
CA GLU A 170 24.80 -35.40 20.41
C GLU A 170 24.29 -36.59 21.25
N THR A 171 23.00 -36.95 21.16
CA THR A 171 22.38 -37.99 22.00
C THR A 171 22.09 -39.31 21.27
N GLU A 172 22.58 -39.50 20.05
CA GLU A 172 22.56 -40.78 19.33
C GLU A 172 23.99 -41.33 19.14
N SER A 173 24.70 -41.60 20.24
CA SER A 173 25.88 -42.48 20.21
C SER A 173 26.27 -42.97 21.61
N THR A 174 25.52 -43.92 22.16
CA THR A 174 26.01 -44.82 23.23
C THR A 174 25.29 -46.17 23.17
N HIS A 175 26.07 -47.25 23.21
CA HIS A 175 25.81 -48.71 23.07
C HIS A 175 26.04 -49.26 21.64
N ASP A 176 26.97 -50.19 21.36
CA ASP A 176 27.47 -51.32 22.16
C ASP A 176 28.96 -51.70 21.93
N ILE A 177 29.44 -52.56 22.86
CA ILE A 177 30.79 -53.11 23.07
C ILE A 177 31.14 -54.28 22.11
N ASP A 178 32.41 -54.26 21.67
CA ASP A 178 33.35 -55.28 21.16
C ASP A 178 32.92 -56.65 20.60
N THR A 179 33.48 -56.97 19.43
CA THR A 179 34.22 -58.23 19.22
C THR A 179 35.20 -58.11 18.04
N ASP A 180 36.47 -58.46 18.30
CA ASP A 180 37.60 -58.51 17.36
C ASP A 180 37.37 -59.44 16.16
N THR A 181 37.97 -59.16 14.99
CA THR A 181 38.95 -60.02 14.28
C THR A 181 39.45 -59.34 12.99
N ASP A 182 40.77 -59.46 12.77
CA ASP A 182 41.65 -59.01 11.69
C ASP A 182 41.12 -58.85 10.24
N THR A 183 41.71 -57.91 9.48
CA THR A 183 42.67 -58.22 8.38
C THR A 183 42.84 -57.05 7.38
N SER A 184 44.01 -56.41 7.48
CA SER A 184 44.87 -55.87 6.41
C SER A 184 44.46 -54.70 5.48
N SER A 185 45.42 -53.77 5.38
CA SER A 185 45.82 -53.00 4.18
C SER A 185 44.92 -51.79 3.81
N THR A 186 45.39 -50.56 3.62
CA THR A 186 46.71 -50.13 3.12
C THR A 186 46.87 -48.61 3.34
N ARG A 187 48.06 -48.23 3.83
CA ARG A 187 48.87 -47.03 3.52
C ARG A 187 48.25 -45.62 3.67
N SER A 188 48.70 -44.84 4.66
CA SER A 188 49.88 -43.93 4.61
C SER A 188 49.49 -42.57 4.00
N THR A 189 49.88 -41.38 4.47
CA THR A 189 50.87 -40.93 5.45
C THR A 189 50.71 -39.41 5.57
N THR A 190 50.56 -38.90 6.79
CA THR A 190 51.39 -37.85 7.41
C THR A 190 51.90 -36.69 6.54
N LEU A 191 51.67 -35.44 6.97
CA LEU A 191 52.68 -34.58 7.61
C LEU A 191 52.22 -33.12 7.70
N SER A 192 52.56 -32.55 8.84
CA SER A 192 52.34 -31.16 9.24
C SER A 192 53.55 -30.28 8.86
N VAL A 193 53.37 -28.97 9.13
CA VAL A 193 54.36 -27.89 9.40
C VAL A 193 55.06 -27.21 8.18
N PRO A 194 55.67 -26.01 8.30
CA PRO A 194 55.26 -24.68 8.82
C PRO A 194 55.42 -23.49 7.82
N ARG A 195 54.88 -22.34 8.26
CA ARG A 195 55.23 -20.92 7.98
C ARG A 195 56.66 -20.61 7.50
N SER A 196 56.78 -19.67 6.55
CA SER A 196 57.92 -18.74 6.44
C SER A 196 57.49 -17.41 5.81
N GLN A 197 57.97 -16.33 6.42
CA GLN A 197 57.84 -14.94 5.99
C GLN A 197 58.95 -14.64 4.97
N THR A 198 58.66 -13.90 3.90
CA THR A 198 59.66 -12.99 3.30
C THR A 198 58.98 -11.77 2.69
N SER A 199 59.58 -10.63 3.01
CA SER A 199 59.29 -9.27 2.59
C SER A 199 59.82 -8.97 1.19
N SER A 200 59.06 -8.21 0.38
CA SER A 200 59.65 -7.30 -0.61
C SER A 200 58.75 -6.08 -0.83
N ASN A 201 59.39 -4.92 -0.77
CA ASN A 201 58.82 -3.57 -0.88
C ASN A 201 58.83 -3.08 -2.34
N SER A 202 57.96 -2.08 -2.59
CA SER A 202 58.01 -1.01 -3.61
C SER A 202 57.20 -1.22 -4.92
N PRO A 203 56.79 -0.13 -5.61
CA PRO A 203 55.82 0.88 -5.18
C PRO A 203 54.71 1.10 -6.25
N SER A 204 53.68 1.87 -5.88
CA SER A 204 52.48 2.20 -6.68
C SER A 204 52.78 2.98 -7.97
N PRO A 205 51.80 3.04 -8.91
CA PRO A 205 51.17 4.35 -9.10
C PRO A 205 49.63 4.31 -9.26
N THR A 206 49.00 5.25 -8.55
CA THR A 206 47.86 6.09 -8.92
C THR A 206 46.84 5.54 -9.93
N SER A 207 45.63 5.23 -9.45
CA SER A 207 44.40 5.41 -10.23
C SER A 207 43.13 5.37 -9.37
N THR A 208 42.43 6.51 -9.38
CA THR A 208 40.97 6.66 -9.40
C THR A 208 40.16 6.04 -8.26
N SER A 209 39.74 6.93 -7.36
CA SER A 209 38.73 6.75 -6.32
C SER A 209 37.43 6.14 -6.87
N ARG A 210 37.31 4.81 -6.85
CA ARG A 210 36.05 4.10 -7.06
C ARG A 210 35.25 4.17 -5.78
N ALA A 211 34.19 4.98 -5.79
CA ALA A 211 33.19 5.04 -4.72
C ALA A 211 32.74 3.62 -4.36
N THR A 212 33.15 3.16 -3.18
CA THR A 212 32.70 1.89 -2.64
C THR A 212 31.27 2.11 -2.15
N LEU A 213 30.31 1.47 -2.83
CA LEU A 213 28.94 1.36 -2.34
C LEU A 213 28.98 0.83 -0.89
N PRO A 214 28.26 1.45 0.08
CA PRO A 214 28.23 0.93 1.43
C PRO A 214 27.72 -0.51 1.43
N ILE A 215 28.55 -1.43 1.91
CA ILE A 215 28.14 -2.78 2.28
C ILE A 215 26.95 -2.64 3.25
N PRO A 216 25.81 -3.33 3.01
CA PRO A 216 24.69 -3.28 3.94
C PRO A 216 25.14 -3.82 5.29
N GLN A 217 25.30 -2.93 6.28
CA GLN A 217 25.56 -3.36 7.65
C GLN A 217 24.41 -4.26 8.14
N PRO A 218 24.69 -5.31 8.92
CA PRO A 218 23.63 -6.11 9.54
C PRO A 218 22.79 -5.19 10.43
N LYS A 219 21.52 -5.00 10.05
CA LYS A 219 20.56 -4.15 10.77
C LYS A 219 20.51 -4.60 12.23
N THR A 220 20.97 -3.75 13.14
CA THR A 220 20.97 -4.04 14.58
C THR A 220 19.53 -4.29 15.06
N PRO A 221 19.31 -5.22 16.01
CA PRO A 221 17.97 -5.64 16.45
C PRO A 221 17.14 -4.51 17.08
N HIS A 222 17.79 -3.43 17.53
CA HIS A 222 17.15 -2.32 18.23
C HIS A 222 16.50 -1.28 17.31
N THR A 223 16.72 -1.36 15.99
CA THR A 223 16.12 -0.40 15.05
C THR A 223 14.78 -0.93 14.54
N PRO A 224 13.67 -0.17 14.62
CA PRO A 224 12.42 -0.57 13.99
C PRO A 224 12.59 -0.63 12.46
N SER A 225 11.94 -1.56 11.79
CA SER A 225 11.99 -1.67 10.32
C SER A 225 10.62 -1.75 9.68
N LEU A 226 10.54 -1.30 8.43
CA LEU A 226 9.37 -1.43 7.57
C LEU A 226 9.43 -2.72 6.77
N ILE A 227 8.30 -3.41 6.64
CA ILE A 227 8.12 -4.48 5.65
C ILE A 227 7.40 -3.85 4.46
N SER A 228 8.10 -3.74 3.33
CA SER A 228 7.54 -3.14 2.11
C SER A 228 6.42 -4.01 1.51
N ASP A 229 6.66 -5.32 1.39
CA ASP A 229 5.69 -6.28 0.87
C ASP A 229 5.46 -7.43 1.87
N PRO A 230 4.36 -7.39 2.65
CA PRO A 230 4.05 -8.46 3.58
C PRO A 230 3.83 -9.83 2.92
N ARG A 231 3.45 -9.85 1.64
CA ARG A 231 3.16 -11.08 0.88
C ARG A 231 4.40 -11.80 0.36
N LEU A 232 5.48 -11.07 0.14
CA LEU A 232 6.75 -11.58 -0.40
C LEU A 232 7.81 -11.71 0.70
N ALA A 233 7.34 -11.83 1.94
CA ALA A 233 8.18 -11.94 3.12
C ALA A 233 9.10 -13.18 3.02
N SER A 234 10.42 -12.92 2.98
CA SER A 234 11.46 -13.95 3.19
C SER A 234 11.30 -14.59 4.59
N ALA A 235 12.02 -15.68 4.86
CA ALA A 235 11.90 -16.45 6.10
C ALA A 235 11.96 -15.57 7.37
N LEU A 236 12.83 -14.55 7.40
CA LEU A 236 12.97 -13.65 8.55
C LEU A 236 11.78 -12.67 8.70
N PRO A 237 11.39 -11.88 7.67
CA PRO A 237 10.15 -11.10 7.71
C PRO A 237 8.90 -11.91 8.07
N SER A 238 8.79 -13.15 7.63
CA SER A 238 7.65 -14.04 7.96
C SER A 238 7.58 -14.36 9.45
N ARG A 239 8.74 -14.57 10.12
CA ARG A 239 8.79 -14.73 11.58
C ARG A 239 8.34 -13.48 12.32
N TYR A 240 8.72 -12.29 11.83
CA TYR A 240 8.24 -11.03 12.42
C TYR A 240 6.73 -10.86 12.24
N LEU A 241 6.17 -11.21 11.08
CA LEU A 241 4.72 -11.15 10.85
C LEU A 241 3.96 -12.11 11.78
N SER A 242 4.48 -13.32 11.99
CA SER A 242 3.90 -14.28 12.94
C SER A 242 3.94 -13.74 14.38
N ALA A 243 5.09 -13.20 14.81
CA ALA A 243 5.21 -12.60 16.14
C ALA A 243 4.31 -11.37 16.33
N ILE A 244 4.13 -10.54 15.29
CA ILE A 244 3.15 -9.44 15.30
C ILE A 244 1.73 -9.98 15.44
N SER A 245 1.37 -11.03 14.70
CA SER A 245 0.05 -11.66 14.77
C SER A 245 -0.24 -12.16 16.19
N THR A 246 0.72 -12.86 16.82
CA THR A 246 0.61 -13.28 18.23
C THR A 246 0.49 -12.09 19.19
N HIS A 247 1.27 -11.04 18.98
CA HIS A 247 1.20 -9.82 19.79
C HIS A 247 -0.17 -9.13 19.69
N ILE A 248 -0.74 -9.07 18.49
CA ILE A 248 -2.10 -8.55 18.26
C ILE A 248 -3.13 -9.40 18.99
N VAL A 249 -3.06 -10.73 18.91
CA VAL A 249 -3.98 -11.63 19.65
C VAL A 249 -3.92 -11.36 21.15
N ASN A 250 -2.71 -11.23 21.70
CA ASN A 250 -2.53 -11.08 23.14
C ASN A 250 -3.11 -9.78 23.70
N ILE A 251 -3.13 -8.69 22.91
CA ILE A 251 -3.58 -7.37 23.37
C ILE A 251 -4.99 -7.04 22.91
N GLN A 252 -5.33 -7.34 21.65
CA GLN A 252 -6.57 -6.94 21.00
C GLN A 252 -7.51 -8.12 20.68
N GLY A 253 -7.10 -9.35 21.00
CA GLY A 253 -7.92 -10.55 20.84
C GLY A 253 -7.91 -11.14 19.43
N LEU A 254 -8.57 -12.29 19.31
CA LEU A 254 -8.60 -13.13 18.09
C LEU A 254 -9.28 -12.42 16.90
N GLU A 255 -10.29 -11.59 17.16
CA GLU A 255 -10.99 -10.86 16.09
C GLU A 255 -10.09 -9.84 15.39
N SER A 256 -9.24 -9.13 16.15
CA SER A 256 -8.28 -8.16 15.60
C SER A 256 -7.23 -8.89 14.75
N GLN A 257 -6.77 -10.05 15.21
CA GLN A 257 -5.82 -10.86 14.44
C GLN A 257 -6.41 -11.39 13.13
N SER A 258 -7.64 -11.90 13.14
CA SER A 258 -8.30 -12.34 11.91
C SER A 258 -8.48 -11.20 10.91
N ALA A 259 -8.76 -9.99 11.43
CA ALA A 259 -8.84 -8.80 10.60
C ALA A 259 -7.47 -8.35 10.08
N TRP A 260 -6.42 -8.45 10.89
CA TRP A 260 -5.04 -8.16 10.51
C TRP A 260 -4.60 -9.04 9.34
N ASP A 261 -4.77 -10.35 9.46
CA ASP A 261 -4.36 -11.31 8.43
C ASP A 261 -5.07 -11.05 7.08
N LYS A 262 -6.36 -10.67 7.11
CA LYS A 262 -7.10 -10.26 5.91
C LYS A 262 -6.59 -8.93 5.33
N CYS A 263 -6.13 -8.02 6.19
CA CYS A 263 -5.68 -6.69 5.78
C CYS A 263 -4.22 -6.61 5.34
N LEU A 264 -3.37 -7.58 5.71
CA LEU A 264 -1.94 -7.60 5.38
C LEU A 264 -1.65 -7.35 3.90
N LYS A 265 -2.50 -7.85 2.99
CA LYS A 265 -2.38 -7.65 1.53
C LYS A 265 -2.54 -6.21 1.07
N TYR A 266 -3.04 -5.31 1.92
CA TYR A 266 -3.23 -3.89 1.63
C TYR A 266 -2.13 -3.00 2.22
N PHE A 267 -1.23 -3.55 3.04
CA PHE A 267 -0.18 -2.79 3.73
C PHE A 267 1.15 -2.82 2.98
N ASP A 268 1.07 -2.58 1.67
CA ASP A 268 2.18 -2.60 0.72
C ASP A 268 2.56 -1.21 0.21
N GLY A 269 1.94 -0.15 0.73
CA GLY A 269 2.12 1.22 0.25
C GLY A 269 1.46 1.53 -1.10
N HIS A 270 0.87 0.55 -1.78
CA HIS A 270 0.22 0.71 -3.09
C HIS A 270 -1.31 0.72 -2.96
N HIS A 271 -1.84 0.01 -1.97
CA HIS A 271 -3.26 -0.02 -1.68
C HIS A 271 -3.63 1.03 -0.64
N ALA A 272 -4.51 1.93 -1.03
CA ALA A 272 -5.07 2.93 -0.13
C ALA A 272 -6.03 2.26 0.87
N ILE A 273 -5.91 2.59 2.16
CA ILE A 273 -6.72 2.00 3.24
C ILE A 273 -8.22 2.26 3.05
N GLU A 274 -8.57 3.35 2.34
CA GLU A 274 -9.94 3.73 2.01
C GLU A 274 -10.63 2.69 1.10
N THR A 275 -9.87 1.79 0.46
CA THR A 275 -10.40 0.72 -0.39
C THR A 275 -10.80 -0.55 0.38
N ILE A 276 -10.25 -0.76 1.57
CA ILE A 276 -10.48 -1.96 2.41
C ILE A 276 -11.97 -2.17 2.74
N PRO A 277 -12.75 -1.13 3.16
CA PRO A 277 -14.17 -1.32 3.50
C PRO A 277 -14.98 -1.93 2.36
N VAL A 278 -14.70 -1.52 1.11
CA VAL A 278 -15.44 -2.00 -0.06
C VAL A 278 -14.99 -3.41 -0.44
N ARG A 279 -13.69 -3.68 -0.39
CA ARG A 279 -13.14 -4.99 -0.78
C ARG A 279 -13.46 -6.11 0.21
N GLU A 280 -13.48 -5.81 1.50
CA GLU A 280 -13.75 -6.79 2.56
C GLU A 280 -15.22 -6.77 3.04
N GLY A 281 -16.05 -5.85 2.51
CA GLY A 281 -17.45 -5.70 2.94
C GLY A 281 -17.60 -5.17 4.37
N TRP A 282 -16.62 -4.42 4.88
CA TRP A 282 -16.60 -3.92 6.25
C TRP A 282 -17.14 -2.49 6.36
N LYS A 283 -17.71 -2.14 7.52
CA LYS A 283 -18.08 -0.75 7.83
C LYS A 283 -16.83 0.11 7.93
N ARG A 284 -16.84 1.30 7.31
CA ARG A 284 -15.70 2.25 7.37
C ARG A 284 -15.22 2.55 8.79
N LYS A 285 -16.15 2.71 9.75
CA LYS A 285 -15.82 2.95 11.16
C LYS A 285 -14.99 1.80 11.74
N ARG A 286 -15.43 0.54 11.55
CA ARG A 286 -14.68 -0.65 11.99
C ARG A 286 -13.25 -0.65 11.45
N VAL A 287 -13.07 -0.35 10.15
CA VAL A 287 -11.72 -0.30 9.55
C VAL A 287 -10.89 0.81 10.19
N ALA A 288 -11.45 1.99 10.40
CA ALA A 288 -10.76 3.10 11.05
C ALA A 288 -10.33 2.75 12.49
N ASP A 289 -11.21 2.10 13.26
CA ASP A 289 -10.93 1.66 14.62
C ASP A 289 -9.79 0.61 14.66
N LEU A 290 -9.84 -0.39 13.78
CA LEU A 290 -8.77 -1.40 13.64
C LEU A 290 -7.42 -0.78 13.27
N ILE A 291 -7.40 0.08 12.26
CA ILE A 291 -6.18 0.74 11.79
C ILE A 291 -5.58 1.63 12.89
N SER A 292 -6.41 2.33 13.65
CA SER A 292 -5.96 3.17 14.77
C SER A 292 -5.39 2.29 15.90
N GLY A 293 -6.05 1.17 16.22
CA GLY A 293 -5.52 0.22 17.19
C GLY A 293 -4.18 -0.39 16.79
N TRP A 294 -3.96 -0.72 15.52
CA TRP A 294 -2.67 -1.26 15.05
C TRP A 294 -1.57 -0.20 14.99
N GLU A 295 -1.93 1.06 14.75
CA GLU A 295 -1.01 2.20 14.85
C GLU A 295 -0.58 2.45 16.30
N GLU A 296 -1.51 2.40 17.26
CA GLU A 296 -1.21 2.52 18.69
C GLU A 296 -0.29 1.41 19.20
N LEU A 297 -0.45 0.19 18.69
CA LEU A 297 0.49 -0.92 18.94
C LEU A 297 1.88 -0.72 18.31
N GLY A 298 2.05 0.29 17.45
CA GLY A 298 3.29 0.56 16.75
C GLY A 298 3.64 -0.44 15.65
N VAL A 299 2.69 -1.31 15.27
CA VAL A 299 2.88 -2.34 14.23
C VAL A 299 2.49 -1.85 12.83
N LEU A 300 1.87 -0.67 12.74
CA LEU A 300 1.43 -0.07 11.49
C LEU A 300 1.89 1.40 11.42
N VAL A 301 2.35 1.82 10.25
CA VAL A 301 2.66 3.23 9.95
C VAL A 301 1.84 3.68 8.76
N LYS A 302 1.31 4.91 8.82
CA LYS A 302 0.54 5.54 7.74
C LYS A 302 1.34 6.66 7.07
N GLY A 303 1.12 6.81 5.78
CA GLY A 303 1.58 7.94 4.98
C GLY A 303 0.48 8.37 4.03
N ARG A 304 0.42 9.67 3.72
CA ARG A 304 -0.57 10.19 2.77
C ARG A 304 0.08 10.55 1.44
N HIS A 305 -0.53 10.14 0.35
CA HIS A 305 -0.08 10.44 -1.01
C HIS A 305 -1.27 10.59 -1.96
N TRP A 306 -1.04 11.09 -3.18
CA TRP A 306 -2.07 11.47 -4.15
C TRP A 306 -1.77 10.95 -5.56
#